data_AF-A0A2W0BLT8-F1
#
_entry.id   AF-A0A2W0BLT8-F1
#
_cell.length_a   1.000
_cell.length_b   1.000
_cell.length_c   1.000
_cell.angle_alpha   90.00
_cell.angle_beta   90.00
_cell.angle_gamma   90.00
#
_symmetry.space_group_name_H-M   'P 1'
#
loop_
_entity.id
_entity.type
_entity.pdbx_description
1 polymer ?
#
loop_
_entity_poly.entity_id
_entity_poly.type
_entity_poly.pdbx_seq_one_letter_code
_entity_poly.pdbx_strand_id
1 'polypeptide(L)'
;MKHLSQNLSSLLLLAVFVLTVATVGCSENRGYGYRYYDSTNNRYYDPYYNDYHYWTPGEQGYYNRYYVENHRQYRDLQRLNRDQQKQYWHWRHEQAEHHEHDRDHDRH
;
A
#
# COMPACT_ATOMS: atom_id res chain seq x y z
N MET A 1 31.15 -48.72 -40.13
CA MET A 1 31.38 -47.94 -38.89
C MET A 1 30.86 -46.51 -39.09
N LYS A 2 29.53 -46.31 -39.07
CA LYS A 2 28.88 -45.00 -39.26
C LYS A 2 27.63 -44.89 -38.38
N HIS A 3 27.77 -45.13 -37.07
CA HIS A 3 26.65 -44.93 -36.13
C HIS A 3 27.10 -44.38 -34.76
N LEU A 4 28.35 -43.92 -34.63
CA LEU A 4 28.89 -43.51 -33.33
C LEU A 4 28.94 -41.99 -33.10
N SER A 5 28.51 -41.17 -34.07
CA SER A 5 28.66 -39.70 -33.99
C SER A 5 27.34 -38.91 -33.86
N GLN A 6 26.18 -39.57 -33.77
CA GLN A 6 24.88 -38.87 -33.78
C GLN A 6 24.30 -38.57 -32.39
N ASN A 7 24.94 -39.02 -31.30
CA ASN A 7 24.32 -38.98 -29.97
C ASN A 7 24.81 -37.84 -29.06
N LEU A 8 25.73 -36.98 -29.52
CA LEU A 8 26.32 -35.94 -28.67
C LEU A 8 25.55 -34.60 -28.70
N SER A 9 24.71 -34.34 -29.70
CA SER A 9 23.98 -33.06 -29.82
C SER A 9 22.68 -32.99 -29.01
N SER A 10 22.09 -34.11 -28.61
CA SER A 10 20.78 -34.12 -27.93
C SER A 10 20.84 -33.85 -26.43
N LEU A 11 22.02 -33.91 -25.80
CA LEU A 11 22.18 -33.64 -24.37
C LEU A 11 22.29 -32.14 -24.04
N LEU A 12 22.63 -31.29 -25.00
CA LEU A 12 22.83 -29.85 -24.76
C LEU A 12 21.51 -29.04 -24.74
N LEU A 13 20.43 -29.54 -25.34
CA LEU A 13 19.16 -28.79 -25.43
C LEU A 13 18.27 -28.89 -24.19
N LEU A 14 18.48 -29.87 -23.31
CA LEU A 14 17.69 -30.03 -22.07
C LEU A 14 18.15 -29.11 -20.92
N ALA A 15 19.38 -28.59 -20.97
CA ALA A 15 19.92 -27.74 -19.90
C ALA A 15 19.32 -26.32 -19.86
N VAL A 16 18.77 -25.82 -20.97
CA VAL A 16 18.25 -24.45 -21.06
C VAL A 16 16.83 -24.32 -20.50
N PHE A 17 16.03 -25.39 -20.53
CA PHE A 17 14.63 -25.34 -20.07
C PHE A 17 14.48 -25.27 -18.55
N VAL A 18 15.51 -25.66 -17.79
CA VAL A 18 15.48 -25.62 -16.31
C VAL A 18 15.75 -24.20 -15.77
N LEU A 19 16.34 -23.31 -16.58
CA LEU A 19 16.70 -21.96 -16.13
C LEU A 19 15.52 -20.95 -16.16
N THR A 20 14.48 -21.17 -16.96
CA THR A 20 13.36 -20.22 -17.08
C THR A 20 12.38 -20.27 -15.91
N VAL A 21 12.29 -21.38 -15.17
CA VAL A 21 11.34 -21.51 -14.05
C VAL A 21 11.84 -20.83 -12.78
N ALA A 22 13.15 -20.56 -12.66
CA ALA A 22 13.73 -19.93 -11.47
C ALA A 22 13.46 -18.42 -11.35
N THR A 23 12.94 -17.76 -12.39
CA THR A 23 12.72 -16.30 -12.39
C THR A 23 11.28 -15.90 -12.01
N VAL A 24 10.32 -16.83 -11.97
CA VAL A 24 8.96 -16.58 -11.46
C VAL A 24 8.92 -16.80 -9.94
N GLY A 25 9.80 -16.08 -9.24
CA GLY A 25 9.97 -16.19 -7.79
C GLY A 25 10.31 -14.88 -7.11
N CYS A 26 10.44 -13.78 -7.85
CA CYS A 26 10.43 -12.45 -7.26
C CYS A 26 8.96 -12.04 -7.05
N SER A 27 8.28 -12.68 -6.09
CA SER A 27 7.36 -11.90 -5.29
C SER A 27 8.25 -10.84 -4.63
N GLU A 28 8.22 -9.64 -5.21
CA GLU A 28 8.58 -8.42 -4.50
C GLU A 28 7.70 -8.44 -3.24
N ASN A 29 8.22 -9.06 -2.18
CA ASN A 29 7.86 -8.72 -0.83
C ASN A 29 8.41 -7.31 -0.66
N ARG A 30 7.73 -6.33 -1.28
CA ARG A 30 7.70 -4.96 -0.80
C ARG A 30 7.11 -5.12 0.56
N GLY A 31 7.98 -5.44 1.52
CA GLY A 31 7.68 -5.39 2.92
C GLY A 31 7.16 -3.99 3.10
N TYR A 32 5.83 -3.87 3.14
CA TYR A 32 5.16 -2.73 3.69
C TYR A 32 5.74 -2.64 5.09
N GLY A 33 6.75 -1.79 5.22
CA GLY A 33 7.44 -1.59 6.47
C GLY A 33 6.41 -1.02 7.41
N TYR A 34 5.76 -1.91 8.18
CA TYR A 34 5.03 -1.54 9.38
C TYR A 34 6.07 -1.00 10.34
N ARG A 35 6.45 0.27 10.11
CA ARG A 35 7.14 1.09 11.10
C ARG A 35 6.19 1.08 12.29
N TYR A 36 6.60 0.43 13.37
CA TYR A 36 5.91 0.48 14.65
C TYR A 36 5.78 1.96 15.01
N TYR A 37 4.59 2.50 14.74
CA TYR A 37 4.30 3.91 14.87
C TYR A 37 3.91 4.10 16.34
N ASP A 38 4.78 4.74 17.11
CA ASP A 38 4.42 5.22 18.43
C ASP A 38 3.29 6.24 18.28
N SER A 39 2.06 5.73 18.40
CA SER A 39 0.80 6.46 18.30
C SER A 39 0.70 7.58 19.34
N THR A 40 1.54 7.59 20.38
CA THR A 40 1.42 8.57 21.47
C THR A 40 2.02 9.92 21.14
N ASN A 41 3.01 9.99 20.24
CA ASN A 41 3.71 11.23 19.92
C ASN A 41 3.44 11.80 18.53
N ASN A 42 2.78 11.06 17.63
CA ASN A 42 2.58 11.54 16.26
C ASN A 42 1.17 12.12 16.09
N ARG A 43 1.03 13.38 16.50
CA ARG A 43 -0.17 14.20 16.33
C ARG A 43 0.03 15.14 15.15
N TYR A 44 -0.92 15.15 14.24
CA TYR A 44 -0.97 16.05 13.09
C TYR A 44 -1.93 17.18 13.37
N TYR A 45 -1.49 18.41 13.10
CA TYR A 45 -2.36 19.57 13.15
C TYR A 45 -3.02 19.78 11.79
N ASP A 46 -4.34 19.86 11.78
CA ASP A 46 -5.10 20.29 10.62
C ASP A 46 -5.39 21.80 10.74
N PRO A 47 -4.66 22.65 9.98
CA PRO A 47 -4.87 24.08 10.03
C PRO A 47 -6.16 24.53 9.35
N TYR A 48 -6.85 23.67 8.61
CA TYR A 48 -8.06 24.03 7.86
C TYR A 48 -9.32 23.91 8.72
N TYR A 49 -9.33 22.98 9.68
CA TYR A 49 -10.43 22.76 10.63
C TYR A 49 -10.05 23.09 12.08
N ASN A 50 -8.80 23.49 12.32
CA ASN A 50 -8.25 23.87 13.63
C ASN A 50 -8.29 22.76 14.68
N ASP A 51 -8.23 21.50 14.24
CA ASP A 51 -8.21 20.33 15.11
C ASP A 51 -6.91 19.55 14.96
N TYR A 52 -6.80 18.50 15.77
CA TYR A 52 -5.60 17.70 15.86
C TYR A 52 -5.94 16.22 15.79
N HIS A 53 -5.30 15.53 14.85
CA HIS A 53 -5.49 14.11 14.61
C HIS A 53 -4.32 13.33 15.16
N TYR A 54 -4.60 12.34 15.99
CA TYR A 54 -3.60 11.37 16.43
C TYR A 54 -3.44 10.30 15.36
N TRP A 55 -2.19 9.95 15.04
CA TRP A 55 -1.87 8.90 14.08
C TRP A 55 -2.06 7.49 14.67
N THR A 56 -3.27 7.23 15.14
CA THR A 56 -3.70 5.95 15.67
C THR A 56 -3.84 4.92 14.55
N PRO A 57 -3.95 3.61 14.86
CA PRO A 57 -4.28 2.60 13.87
C PRO A 57 -5.58 2.88 13.11
N GLY A 58 -6.55 3.53 13.76
CA GLY A 58 -7.79 3.97 13.11
C GLY A 58 -7.53 5.03 12.04
N GLU A 59 -6.71 6.03 12.36
CA GLU A 59 -6.31 7.08 11.42
C GLU A 59 -5.56 6.52 10.21
N GLN A 60 -4.67 5.56 10.44
CA GLN A 60 -3.99 4.82 9.37
C GLN A 60 -4.97 4.07 8.46
N GLY A 61 -6.03 3.49 9.03
CA GLY A 61 -7.11 2.86 8.26
C GLY A 61 -7.81 3.84 7.32
N TYR A 62 -8.20 5.02 7.83
CA TYR A 62 -8.76 6.08 7.00
C TYR A 62 -7.78 6.54 5.92
N TYR A 63 -6.50 6.73 6.28
CA TYR A 63 -5.49 7.14 5.32
C TYR A 63 -5.26 6.13 4.20
N ASN A 64 -5.24 4.84 4.53
CA ASN A 64 -5.15 3.77 3.52
C ASN A 64 -6.38 3.79 2.59
N ARG A 65 -7.57 3.96 3.15
CA ARG A 65 -8.81 4.05 2.37
C ARG A 65 -8.79 5.25 1.41
N TYR A 66 -8.34 6.41 1.87
CA TYR A 66 -8.18 7.60 1.02
C TYR A 66 -7.38 7.30 -0.25
N TYR A 67 -6.25 6.59 -0.13
CA TYR A 67 -5.43 6.24 -1.30
C TYR A 67 -6.13 5.30 -2.27
N VAL A 68 -6.84 4.31 -1.74
CA VAL A 68 -7.59 3.34 -2.54
C VAL A 68 -8.71 4.05 -3.30
N GLU A 69 -9.53 4.84 -2.62
CA GLU A 69 -10.66 5.55 -3.22
C GLU A 69 -10.22 6.61 -4.23
N ASN A 70 -9.15 7.34 -3.91
CA ASN A 70 -8.64 8.41 -4.78
C ASN A 70 -7.68 7.90 -5.87
N HIS A 71 -7.43 6.58 -5.95
CA HIS A 71 -6.52 5.96 -6.91
C HIS A 71 -5.10 6.59 -6.86
N ARG A 72 -4.63 6.94 -5.66
CA ARG A 72 -3.36 7.62 -5.43
C ARG A 72 -2.28 6.64 -4.98
N GLN A 73 -1.02 6.95 -5.29
CA GLN A 73 0.11 6.22 -4.74
C GLN A 73 0.30 6.55 -3.26
N TYR A 74 0.42 5.51 -2.42
CA TYR A 74 0.69 5.67 -0.99
C TYR A 74 1.97 6.46 -0.75
N ARG A 75 1.88 7.48 0.09
CA ARG A 75 3.01 8.28 0.59
C ARG A 75 2.75 8.60 2.05
N ASP A 76 3.80 8.81 2.84
CA ASP A 76 3.60 9.25 4.23
C ASP A 76 2.99 10.65 4.27
N LEU A 77 2.06 10.89 5.19
CA LEU A 77 1.33 12.17 5.30
C LEU A 77 2.28 13.37 5.47
N GLN A 78 3.37 13.19 6.24
CA GLN A 78 4.42 14.20 6.44
C GLN A 78 5.18 14.56 5.16
N ARG A 79 5.18 13.67 4.16
CA ARG A 79 5.87 13.86 2.87
C ARG A 79 4.96 14.44 1.80
N LEU A 80 3.66 14.61 2.08
CA LEU A 80 2.72 15.26 1.18
C LEU A 80 2.94 16.78 1.16
N ASN A 81 2.70 17.40 0.02
CA ASN A 81 2.66 18.85 -0.07
C ASN A 81 1.39 19.41 0.61
N ARG A 82 1.32 20.74 0.82
CA ARG A 82 0.21 21.38 1.54
C ARG A 82 -1.15 21.14 0.89
N ASP A 83 -1.22 21.15 -0.44
CA ASP A 83 -2.48 20.93 -1.17
C ASP A 83 -2.96 19.47 -1.04
N GLN A 84 -2.04 18.51 -1.06
CA GLN A 84 -2.34 17.11 -0.84
C GLN A 84 -2.80 16.83 0.59
N GLN A 85 -2.13 17.44 1.58
CA GLN A 85 -2.58 17.38 2.98
C GLN A 85 -3.98 17.98 3.12
N LYS A 86 -4.25 19.13 2.48
CA LYS A 86 -5.59 19.74 2.46
C LYS A 86 -6.66 18.80 1.91
N GLN A 87 -6.38 18.15 0.78
CA GLN A 87 -7.31 17.20 0.16
C GLN A 87 -7.61 16.01 1.07
N TYR A 88 -6.58 15.48 1.74
CA TYR A 88 -6.78 14.41 2.71
C TYR A 88 -7.63 14.86 3.90
N TRP A 89 -7.31 16.00 4.51
CA TRP A 89 -8.06 16.52 5.65
C TRP A 89 -9.53 16.79 5.31
N HIS A 90 -9.78 17.40 4.15
CA HIS A 90 -11.16 17.62 3.69
C HIS A 90 -11.94 16.31 3.55
N TRP A 91 -11.36 15.31 2.86
CA TRP A 91 -11.97 13.99 2.74
C TRP A 91 -12.16 13.32 4.11
N ARG A 92 -11.21 13.48 5.05
CA ARG A 92 -11.32 12.91 6.40
C ARG A 92 -12.52 13.44 7.16
N HIS A 93 -12.82 14.72 7.04
CA HIS A 93 -14.01 15.33 7.65
C HIS A 93 -15.30 14.87 6.97
N GLU A 94 -15.33 14.76 5.63
CA GLU A 94 -16.48 14.19 4.91
C GLU A 94 -16.81 12.75 5.38
N GLN A 95 -15.78 11.92 5.63
CA GLN A 95 -15.99 10.57 6.19
C GLN A 95 -16.49 10.60 7.63
N ALA A 96 -16.02 11.56 8.44
CA ALA A 96 -16.47 11.70 9.83
C ALA A 96 -17.95 12.07 9.90
N GLU A 97 -18.39 13.04 9.08
CA GLU A 97 -19.80 13.45 8.98
C GLU A 97 -20.71 12.29 8.57
N HIS A 98 -20.30 11.49 7.59
CA HIS A 98 -21.07 10.31 7.17
C HIS A 98 -21.22 9.29 8.31
N HIS A 99 -20.14 9.04 9.06
CA HIS A 99 -20.16 8.11 10.19
C HIS A 99 -21.03 8.58 11.36
N GLU A 100 -21.22 9.88 11.54
CA GLU A 100 -22.13 10.42 12.55
C GLU A 100 -23.59 10.27 12.13
N HIS A 101 -23.90 10.57 10.87
CA HIS A 101 -25.26 10.47 10.35
C HIS A 101 -25.83 9.05 10.46
N ASP A 102 -25.03 8.02 10.15
CA ASP A 102 -25.47 6.63 10.22
C ASP A 102 -25.81 6.19 11.66
N ARG A 103 -25.11 6.72 12.68
CA ARG A 103 -25.34 6.34 14.09
C ARG A 103 -26.65 6.89 14.65
N ASP A 104 -27.13 7.99 14.12
CA ASP A 104 -28.39 8.59 14.58
C ASP A 104 -29.61 7.82 14.04
N HIS A 105 -29.50 7.15 12.89
CA HIS A 105 -30.58 6.32 12.33
C HIS A 105 -30.83 5.04 13.14
N ASP A 106 -29.81 4.47 13.79
CA ASP A 106 -29.96 3.25 14.61
C ASP A 106 -30.57 3.52 16.00
N ARG A 107 -30.84 4.79 16.34
CA ARG A 107 -31.31 5.21 17.67
C ARG A 107 -32.83 5.39 17.81
N HIS A 108 -33.59 5.08 16.77
CA HIS A 108 -35.06 5.21 16.73
C HIS A 108 -35.74 3.85 16.61
#